data_AF-N4TXB5-F1
#
_entry.id   AF-N4TXB5-F1
#
_cell.length_a   1.000
_cell.length_b   1.000
_cell.length_c   1.000
_cell.angle_alpha   90.00
_cell.angle_beta   90.00
_cell.angle_gamma   90.00
#
_symmetry.space_group_name_H-M   'P 1'
#
loop_
_entity.id
_entity.type
_entity.pdbx_description
1 polymer ?
#
loop_
_entity_poly.entity_id
_entity_poly.type
_entity_poly.pdbx_seq_one_letter_code
_entity_poly.pdbx_strand_id
1 'polypeptide(L)'
;LARCSKEFPKCSACKPWPGPCNYSRDKPALKVRLDEQTTRPSLGLTDQRSIEGLHERLRKVEEAVQTLTNAVTQAVDAMNHPSTNCQRGSENDPVASQEHPATGFYIPTRADGYQMIGRFLENASLGDAFFITPSEDLLIQTIFRPETVSRKAWVVYINYMILTMLVDNEDAKAQKYRNNMKLALNDSRIFLEPHEVNLQALVMLAIHGEDYASPNLSWMLVGHACRQAEALGFPIASTTDYVTTQRRLSLFWLLFAVDKSCVLAFGRPCFLSSTTYSHIPLPDLGYLTRFQPRSDSPHTHKRSEISLFGGRMLLARIELAKMIGTVVDLRHIPEPEEGLREQLQTLIPQQILEDTLQNERAFSGLNELREMVLGISTIKFEYLDVLMVLLKSHPPSASLRLEAAREAISLLPSMVSNWTSVYNSMIWHLLYFPFIPYFIIFENLVQRHALLSKVTIQQDLELLSTTVSYYSSMTRQMQMLAPLCARLENIATVFLHLAKLHTDCSDPLSSTQPPAPEPLQSRSSQSQKTSISANSTSTGSLQTELGGECDFDLEQYLQWLPPDVIPPQDTQSTDIPDEDSNQRVLGAEVVEPLQAEPRGTKRPFDVMFDWFAWDVYYGEQNIEIG
;
A
#
# COMPACT_ATOMS: atom_id res chain seq x y z
N LEU A 1 20.72 -15.86 42.57
CA LEU A 1 19.34 -15.60 42.11
C LEU A 1 19.05 -16.50 40.92
N ALA A 2 18.26 -17.56 41.08
CA ALA A 2 17.87 -18.43 39.98
C ALA A 2 16.87 -17.69 39.05
N ARG A 3 17.05 -17.79 37.73
CA ARG A 3 16.15 -17.18 36.74
C ARG A 3 14.84 -17.98 36.66
N CYS A 4 13.71 -17.28 36.72
CA CYS A 4 12.38 -17.87 36.66
C CYS A 4 11.97 -18.12 35.19
N SER A 5 11.63 -19.37 34.85
CA SER A 5 11.26 -19.81 33.49
C SER A 5 9.82 -19.53 33.07
N LYS A 6 9.00 -18.94 33.95
CA LYS A 6 7.63 -18.48 33.66
C LYS A 6 6.61 -19.55 33.22
N GLU A 7 6.90 -20.84 33.43
CA GLU A 7 5.93 -21.93 33.23
C GLU A 7 4.81 -21.90 34.29
N PHE A 8 3.57 -22.16 33.87
CA PHE A 8 2.43 -22.39 34.77
C PHE A 8 2.18 -23.88 34.96
N PRO A 9 1.83 -24.35 36.18
CA PRO A 9 1.60 -23.60 37.43
C PRO A 9 2.85 -23.37 38.30
N LYS A 10 4.01 -23.97 37.96
CA LYS A 10 5.30 -23.75 38.65
C LYS A 10 6.45 -23.70 37.65
N CYS A 11 7.31 -22.69 37.77
CA CYS A 11 8.52 -22.60 36.98
C CYS A 11 9.52 -23.73 37.33
N SER A 12 10.39 -24.08 36.39
CA SER A 12 11.38 -25.15 36.54
C SER A 12 12.31 -24.97 37.75
N ALA A 13 12.59 -23.72 38.16
CA ALA A 13 13.37 -23.43 39.37
C ALA A 13 12.59 -23.68 40.68
N CYS A 14 11.25 -23.57 40.67
CA CYS A 14 10.40 -23.75 41.85
C CYS A 14 9.73 -25.13 41.92
N LYS A 15 9.81 -25.96 40.87
CA LYS A 15 9.29 -27.34 40.84
C LYS A 15 9.77 -28.24 41.99
N PRO A 16 11.05 -28.19 42.45
CA PRO A 16 11.52 -29.03 43.56
C PRO A 16 10.97 -28.63 44.93
N TRP A 17 10.38 -27.43 45.06
CA TRP A 17 9.90 -26.90 46.34
C TRP A 17 8.39 -27.12 46.49
N PRO A 18 7.90 -27.53 47.66
CA PRO A 18 6.47 -27.80 47.88
C PRO A 18 5.61 -26.52 47.85
N GLY A 19 6.18 -25.34 48.11
CA GLY A 19 5.47 -24.04 48.09
C GLY A 19 5.10 -23.51 46.69
N PRO A 20 4.14 -22.57 46.59
CA PRO A 20 3.68 -22.01 45.31
C PRO A 20 4.74 -21.11 44.63
N CYS A 21 4.67 -21.01 43.30
CA CYS A 21 5.54 -20.17 42.48
C CYS A 21 4.88 -18.80 42.23
N ASN A 22 5.25 -17.78 43.01
CA ASN A 22 4.62 -16.45 42.93
C ASN A 22 5.44 -15.47 42.05
N TYR A 23 4.82 -14.89 41.03
CA TYR A 23 5.46 -13.98 40.07
C TYR A 23 5.49 -12.53 40.56
N SER A 24 6.63 -11.85 40.39
CA SER A 24 6.87 -10.51 40.96
C SER A 24 6.19 -9.33 40.25
N ARG A 25 5.30 -9.56 39.25
CA ARG A 25 4.62 -8.46 38.52
C ARG A 25 3.37 -7.91 39.23
N ASP A 26 2.92 -8.51 40.33
CA ASP A 26 1.71 -8.11 41.06
C ASP A 26 1.96 -7.16 42.26
N LYS A 27 2.87 -6.19 42.13
CA LYS A 27 3.00 -5.11 43.12
C LYS A 27 2.86 -3.73 42.47
N PRO A 28 1.81 -2.95 42.77
CA PRO A 28 1.75 -1.52 42.45
C PRO A 28 2.69 -0.71 43.36
N ALA A 29 3.29 0.35 42.80
CA ALA A 29 4.08 1.34 43.53
C ALA A 29 3.16 2.31 44.31
N LEU A 30 3.52 2.65 45.56
CA LEU A 30 2.83 3.65 46.38
C LEU A 30 3.83 4.69 46.94
N LYS A 31 3.49 5.96 46.78
CA LYS A 31 4.01 7.19 47.44
C LYS A 31 2.78 7.74 48.19
N VAL A 32 2.73 8.18 49.46
CA VAL A 32 3.65 8.92 50.35
C VAL A 32 3.17 8.80 51.84
N ARG A 33 4.15 8.74 52.78
CA ARG A 33 4.23 9.02 54.26
C ARG A 33 3.13 8.61 55.29
N LEU A 34 3.64 7.85 56.29
CA LEU A 34 3.43 7.76 57.77
C LEU A 34 1.98 7.86 58.33
N ASP A 35 1.49 7.02 59.25
CA ASP A 35 2.05 5.94 60.08
C ASP A 35 0.93 4.98 60.56
N GLU A 36 1.35 3.74 60.83
CA GLU A 36 0.85 2.62 61.67
C GLU A 36 -0.51 2.68 62.40
N GLN A 37 -1.24 1.60 62.69
CA GLN A 37 -1.23 0.14 62.42
C GLN A 37 -2.56 -0.35 63.01
N THR A 38 -3.48 -0.98 62.26
CA THR A 38 -4.51 -1.84 62.87
C THR A 38 -5.12 -2.87 61.90
N THR A 39 -5.38 -4.02 62.51
CA THR A 39 -6.01 -5.29 62.14
C THR A 39 -7.39 -5.20 61.44
N ARG A 40 -7.62 -6.14 60.50
CA ARG A 40 -8.86 -6.73 59.87
C ARG A 40 -10.23 -6.46 60.56
N PRO A 41 -11.44 -6.55 59.89
CA PRO A 41 -11.82 -7.60 58.90
C PRO A 41 -12.92 -7.31 57.80
N SER A 42 -13.06 -8.30 56.89
CA SER A 42 -14.25 -8.89 56.20
C SER A 42 -15.17 -8.15 55.20
N LEU A 43 -15.33 -8.76 54.01
CA LEU A 43 -16.53 -8.99 53.13
C LEU A 43 -15.99 -9.23 51.68
N GLY A 44 -16.40 -10.14 50.80
CA GLY A 44 -17.56 -11.03 50.67
C GLY A 44 -18.03 -11.00 49.20
N LEU A 45 -17.89 -12.13 48.47
CA LEU A 45 -18.71 -12.58 47.33
C LEU A 45 -18.92 -11.64 46.11
N THR A 46 -18.09 -11.73 45.06
CA THR A 46 -18.47 -11.40 43.65
C THR A 46 -17.41 -11.92 42.64
N ASP A 47 -17.41 -13.21 42.28
CA ASP A 47 -16.57 -13.62 41.11
C ASP A 47 -17.07 -14.83 40.28
N GLN A 48 -18.33 -15.23 40.46
CA GLN A 48 -18.92 -16.31 39.65
C GLN A 48 -19.44 -15.85 38.27
N ARG A 49 -19.92 -14.61 38.16
CA ARG A 49 -20.42 -14.04 36.88
C ARG A 49 -19.32 -13.79 35.85
N SER A 50 -18.07 -13.60 36.29
CA SER A 50 -16.93 -13.33 35.42
C SER A 50 -16.49 -14.58 34.63
N ILE A 51 -16.56 -15.76 35.27
CA ILE A 51 -16.15 -17.04 34.71
C ILE A 51 -17.17 -17.58 33.70
N GLU A 52 -18.47 -17.35 33.94
CA GLU A 52 -19.54 -17.71 32.99
C GLU A 52 -19.46 -16.87 31.71
N GLY A 53 -19.15 -15.57 31.83
CA GLY A 53 -18.95 -14.68 30.68
C GLY A 53 -17.73 -15.06 29.82
N LEU A 54 -16.68 -15.64 30.42
CA LEU A 54 -15.51 -16.10 29.70
C LEU A 54 -15.79 -17.39 28.90
N HIS A 55 -16.50 -18.35 29.50
CA HIS A 55 -16.89 -19.59 28.82
C HIS A 55 -17.84 -19.33 27.65
N GLU A 56 -18.78 -18.40 27.79
CA GLU A 56 -19.70 -18.05 26.70
C GLU A 56 -18.97 -17.37 25.54
N ARG A 57 -17.94 -16.56 25.81
CA ARG A 57 -17.09 -15.97 24.77
C ARG A 57 -16.24 -17.02 24.06
N LEU A 58 -15.71 -17.99 24.79
CA LEU A 58 -14.93 -19.08 24.20
C LEU A 58 -15.81 -19.97 23.30
N ARG A 59 -17.02 -20.30 23.77
CA ARG A 59 -18.02 -21.06 23.01
C ARG A 59 -18.41 -20.38 21.71
N LYS A 60 -18.61 -19.05 21.73
CA LYS A 60 -18.89 -18.26 20.51
C LYS A 60 -17.73 -18.24 19.53
N VAL A 61 -16.49 -18.24 20.01
CA VAL A 61 -15.30 -18.32 19.15
C VAL A 61 -15.18 -19.71 18.52
N GLU A 62 -15.41 -20.78 19.28
CA GLU A 62 -15.44 -22.14 18.72
C GLU A 62 -16.55 -22.32 17.69
N GLU A 63 -17.76 -21.81 17.94
CA GLU A 63 -18.86 -21.83 16.95
C GLU A 63 -18.52 -21.05 15.68
N ALA A 64 -17.87 -19.89 15.80
CA ALA A 64 -17.46 -19.09 14.65
C ALA A 64 -16.38 -19.82 13.81
N VAL A 65 -15.39 -20.43 14.46
CA VAL A 65 -14.33 -21.21 13.78
C VAL A 65 -14.91 -22.45 13.11
N GLN A 66 -15.86 -23.14 13.74
CA GLN A 66 -16.52 -24.30 13.15
C GLN A 66 -17.39 -23.89 11.95
N THR A 67 -18.09 -22.75 12.04
CA THR A 67 -18.89 -22.20 10.94
C THR A 67 -18.02 -21.84 9.75
N LEU A 68 -16.86 -21.21 10.00
CA LEU A 68 -15.88 -20.88 8.96
C LEU A 68 -15.32 -22.14 8.30
N THR A 69 -14.98 -23.15 9.11
CA THR A 69 -14.45 -24.44 8.62
C THR A 69 -15.49 -25.15 7.74
N ASN A 70 -16.77 -25.13 8.14
CA ASN A 70 -17.86 -25.72 7.37
C ASN A 70 -18.14 -24.96 6.06
N ALA A 71 -18.08 -23.62 6.08
CA ALA A 71 -18.24 -22.79 4.88
C ALA A 71 -17.09 -23.02 3.87
N VAL A 72 -15.85 -23.14 4.35
CA VAL A 72 -14.70 -23.48 3.52
C VAL A 72 -14.83 -24.89 2.94
N THR A 73 -15.29 -25.86 3.74
CA THR A 73 -15.53 -27.23 3.26
C THR A 73 -16.66 -27.29 2.23
N GLN A 74 -17.75 -26.57 2.44
CA GLN A 74 -18.85 -26.45 1.46
C GLN A 74 -18.43 -25.75 0.16
N ALA A 75 -17.58 -24.72 0.23
CA ALA A 75 -17.02 -24.07 -0.95
C ALA A 75 -16.10 -25.03 -1.73
N VAL A 76 -15.31 -25.84 -1.03
CA VAL A 76 -14.46 -26.88 -1.63
C VAL A 76 -15.30 -28.00 -2.25
N ASP A 77 -16.40 -28.40 -1.61
CA ASP A 77 -17.31 -29.43 -2.15
C ASP A 77 -18.13 -28.92 -3.35
N ALA A 78 -18.52 -27.64 -3.36
CA ALA A 78 -19.19 -26.99 -4.49
C ALA A 78 -18.29 -26.88 -5.74
N MET A 79 -16.97 -26.79 -5.55
CA MET A 79 -16.00 -26.84 -6.65
C MET A 79 -15.76 -28.26 -7.19
N ASN A 80 -16.14 -29.31 -6.45
CA ASN A 80 -15.83 -30.71 -6.78
C ASN A 80 -17.00 -31.53 -7.36
N HIS A 81 -18.24 -30.99 -7.42
CA HIS A 81 -19.39 -31.69 -8.00
C HIS A 81 -20.16 -30.83 -9.03
N PRO A 82 -20.14 -31.18 -10.34
CA PRO A 82 -20.91 -30.47 -11.35
C PRO A 82 -22.36 -30.98 -11.34
N SER A 83 -23.29 -30.21 -10.79
CA SER A 83 -24.73 -30.54 -10.82
C SER A 83 -25.46 -29.72 -11.89
N THR A 84 -25.58 -30.36 -13.05
CA THR A 84 -26.76 -30.47 -13.92
C THR A 84 -27.95 -29.54 -13.61
N ASN A 85 -28.15 -28.49 -14.40
CA ASN A 85 -29.46 -28.07 -14.93
C ASN A 85 -29.33 -26.86 -15.88
N CYS A 86 -29.24 -27.14 -17.19
CA CYS A 86 -29.62 -26.18 -18.23
C CYS A 86 -30.58 -26.89 -19.20
N GLN A 87 -31.86 -26.51 -19.17
CA GLN A 87 -32.79 -26.76 -20.25
C GLN A 87 -33.36 -25.44 -20.78
N ARG A 88 -32.99 -25.18 -22.05
CA ARG A 88 -33.87 -24.88 -23.20
C ARG A 88 -34.09 -23.41 -23.60
N GLY A 89 -33.74 -23.16 -24.89
CA GLY A 89 -34.19 -22.07 -25.78
C GLY A 89 -33.08 -21.04 -26.02
N SER A 90 -32.60 -20.72 -27.23
CA SER A 90 -33.11 -20.87 -28.59
C SER A 90 -31.94 -20.84 -29.59
N GLU A 91 -32.18 -21.42 -30.77
CA GLU A 91 -31.27 -21.65 -31.89
C GLU A 91 -30.85 -20.40 -32.68
N ASN A 92 -29.75 -20.59 -33.43
CA ASN A 92 -29.27 -19.91 -34.66
C ASN A 92 -28.39 -18.65 -34.52
N ASP A 93 -27.07 -18.84 -34.54
CA ASP A 93 -26.22 -18.51 -35.71
C ASP A 93 -24.76 -18.95 -35.50
N PRO A 94 -23.98 -19.20 -36.59
CA PRO A 94 -22.65 -19.79 -36.50
C PRO A 94 -21.58 -18.70 -36.41
N VAL A 95 -20.57 -18.84 -35.53
CA VAL A 95 -19.18 -18.34 -35.71
C VAL A 95 -18.36 -18.53 -34.43
N ALA A 96 -17.08 -18.88 -34.66
CA ALA A 96 -15.94 -18.86 -33.73
C ALA A 96 -15.94 -19.89 -32.59
N SER A 97 -15.16 -20.95 -32.83
CA SER A 97 -14.59 -21.85 -31.83
C SER A 97 -14.02 -21.10 -30.63
N GLN A 98 -14.79 -21.04 -29.53
CA GLN A 98 -14.28 -20.73 -28.20
C GLN A 98 -13.38 -21.89 -27.75
N GLU A 99 -12.07 -21.62 -27.62
CA GLU A 99 -11.15 -22.53 -26.96
C GLU A 99 -11.57 -22.68 -25.48
N HIS A 100 -11.88 -23.90 -25.07
CA HIS A 100 -12.01 -24.25 -23.66
C HIS A 100 -10.75 -23.84 -22.89
N PRO A 101 -10.84 -23.39 -21.61
CA PRO A 101 -9.65 -23.09 -20.82
C PRO A 101 -8.80 -24.35 -20.71
N ALA A 102 -7.62 -24.33 -21.34
CA ALA A 102 -6.70 -25.45 -21.33
C ALA A 102 -6.28 -25.75 -19.88
N THR A 103 -6.60 -26.94 -19.37
CA THR A 103 -6.35 -27.35 -17.98
C THR A 103 -4.88 -27.65 -17.67
N GLY A 104 -3.95 -27.24 -18.54
CA GLY A 104 -2.52 -27.59 -18.46
C GLY A 104 -1.63 -26.45 -18.90
N PHE A 105 -0.32 -26.60 -18.68
CA PHE A 105 0.64 -25.58 -19.06
C PHE A 105 0.69 -25.40 -20.58
N TYR A 106 0.72 -24.15 -21.02
CA TYR A 106 1.05 -23.78 -22.39
C TYR A 106 2.51 -24.14 -22.70
N ILE A 107 2.70 -24.82 -23.83
CA ILE A 107 4.01 -25.16 -24.38
C ILE A 107 4.13 -24.46 -25.74
N PRO A 108 5.09 -23.54 -25.93
CA PRO A 108 5.29 -22.83 -27.19
C PRO A 108 5.86 -23.75 -28.28
N THR A 109 5.80 -23.30 -29.54
CA THR A 109 6.50 -23.98 -30.63
C THR A 109 8.02 -23.99 -30.37
N ARG A 110 8.76 -24.91 -30.99
CA ARG A 110 10.21 -24.99 -30.79
C ARG A 110 10.93 -23.69 -31.18
N ALA A 111 10.51 -23.07 -32.28
CA ALA A 111 11.08 -21.80 -32.73
C ALA A 111 10.79 -20.66 -31.74
N ASP A 112 9.53 -20.53 -31.32
CA ASP A 112 9.13 -19.51 -30.33
C ASP A 112 9.83 -19.71 -28.99
N GLY A 113 9.89 -20.95 -28.50
CA GLY A 113 10.50 -21.27 -27.22
C GLY A 113 11.98 -20.90 -27.17
N TYR A 114 12.76 -21.24 -28.21
CA TYR A 114 14.17 -20.83 -28.27
C TYR A 114 14.34 -19.32 -28.47
N GLN A 115 13.44 -18.66 -29.20
CA GLN A 115 13.45 -17.20 -29.29
C GLN A 115 13.24 -16.56 -27.92
N MET A 116 12.29 -17.06 -27.12
CA MET A 116 12.05 -16.55 -25.77
C MET A 116 13.20 -16.85 -24.81
N ILE A 117 13.86 -18.01 -24.92
CA ILE A 117 15.08 -18.32 -24.16
C ILE A 117 16.19 -17.31 -24.50
N GLY A 118 16.39 -16.99 -25.79
CA GLY A 118 17.34 -15.97 -26.21
C GLY A 118 17.04 -14.61 -25.58
N ARG A 119 15.79 -14.13 -25.69
CA ARG A 119 15.36 -12.89 -25.04
C ARG A 119 15.57 -12.93 -23.52
N PHE A 120 15.25 -14.05 -22.88
CA PHE A 120 15.45 -14.23 -21.43
C PHE A 120 16.92 -14.04 -21.05
N LEU A 121 17.83 -14.75 -21.73
CA LEU A 121 19.26 -14.70 -21.42
C LEU A 121 19.87 -13.32 -21.66
N GLU A 122 19.39 -12.58 -22.67
CA GLU A 122 19.81 -11.20 -22.91
C GLU A 122 19.43 -10.25 -21.76
N ASN A 123 18.28 -10.47 -21.13
CA ASN A 123 17.72 -9.58 -20.11
C ASN A 123 17.91 -10.07 -18.67
N ALA A 124 18.30 -11.32 -18.45
CA ALA A 124 18.57 -11.88 -17.11
C ALA A 124 19.62 -11.06 -16.35
N SER A 125 20.57 -10.45 -17.08
CA SER A 125 21.62 -9.59 -16.53
C SER A 125 21.11 -8.39 -15.74
N LEU A 126 19.89 -7.90 -16.03
CA LEU A 126 19.28 -6.79 -15.29
C LEU A 126 19.03 -7.14 -13.82
N GLY A 127 18.83 -8.43 -13.53
CA GLY A 127 18.59 -8.97 -12.19
C GLY A 127 19.83 -9.53 -11.50
N ASP A 128 21.01 -9.52 -12.14
CA ASP A 128 22.20 -10.29 -11.69
C ASP A 128 22.69 -9.92 -10.29
N ALA A 129 22.43 -8.69 -9.83
CA ALA A 129 22.77 -8.25 -8.49
C ALA A 129 21.92 -8.93 -7.39
N PHE A 130 20.73 -9.45 -7.72
CA PHE A 130 19.72 -9.89 -6.76
C PHE A 130 19.23 -11.34 -7.01
N PHE A 131 19.15 -11.76 -8.26
CA PHE A 131 18.43 -12.97 -8.67
C PHE A 131 19.37 -14.09 -9.14
N ILE A 132 18.92 -15.35 -9.00
CA ILE A 132 19.66 -16.49 -9.56
C ILE A 132 19.30 -16.60 -11.04
N THR A 133 20.32 -16.53 -11.90
CA THR A 133 20.15 -16.90 -13.32
C THR A 133 20.03 -18.42 -13.43
N PRO A 134 18.90 -18.97 -13.94
CA PRO A 134 18.72 -20.41 -14.09
C PRO A 134 19.71 -21.00 -15.10
N SER A 135 20.01 -22.30 -14.95
CA SER A 135 20.82 -23.01 -15.96
C SER A 135 20.06 -23.15 -17.28
N GLU A 136 20.79 -23.32 -18.37
CA GLU A 136 20.20 -23.51 -19.70
C GLU A 136 19.26 -24.73 -19.75
N ASP A 137 19.67 -25.84 -19.12
CA ASP A 137 18.83 -27.05 -19.01
C ASP A 137 17.51 -26.77 -18.29
N LEU A 138 17.54 -25.97 -17.22
CA LEU A 138 16.36 -25.61 -16.45
C LEU A 138 15.45 -24.65 -17.23
N LEU A 139 16.02 -23.72 -18.01
CA LEU A 139 15.26 -22.85 -18.91
C LEU A 139 14.54 -23.69 -19.97
N ILE A 140 15.27 -24.58 -20.65
CA ILE A 140 14.71 -25.48 -21.67
C ILE A 140 13.62 -26.36 -21.04
N GLN A 141 13.86 -26.92 -19.85
CA GLN A 141 12.88 -27.73 -19.13
C GLN A 141 11.64 -26.92 -18.78
N THR A 142 11.79 -25.68 -18.30
CA THR A 142 10.68 -24.83 -17.90
C THR A 142 9.80 -24.43 -19.08
N ILE A 143 10.40 -24.17 -20.24
CA ILE A 143 9.66 -23.75 -21.44
C ILE A 143 8.96 -24.94 -22.11
N PHE A 144 9.62 -26.09 -22.25
CA PHE A 144 9.09 -27.20 -23.03
C PHE A 144 8.45 -28.32 -22.20
N ARG A 145 8.76 -28.41 -20.91
CA ARG A 145 8.25 -29.44 -19.98
C ARG A 145 7.98 -28.88 -18.58
N PRO A 146 7.20 -27.80 -18.42
CA PRO A 146 6.97 -27.10 -17.15
C PRO A 146 6.42 -28.02 -16.04
N GLU A 147 5.64 -29.04 -16.39
CA GLU A 147 5.10 -30.05 -15.46
C GLU A 147 6.21 -30.82 -14.74
N THR A 148 7.33 -31.06 -15.41
CA THR A 148 8.46 -31.83 -14.87
C THR A 148 9.40 -31.02 -13.98
N VAL A 149 9.27 -29.69 -13.97
CA VAL A 149 10.09 -28.82 -13.12
C VAL A 149 9.74 -29.07 -11.66
N SER A 150 10.74 -29.47 -10.87
CA SER A 150 10.56 -29.87 -9.48
C SER A 150 10.09 -28.72 -8.58
N ARG A 151 10.66 -27.53 -8.77
CA ARG A 151 10.32 -26.30 -8.03
C ARG A 151 9.52 -25.36 -8.92
N LYS A 152 8.21 -25.27 -8.70
CA LYS A 152 7.32 -24.45 -9.54
C LYS A 152 7.58 -22.95 -9.50
N ALA A 153 8.30 -22.45 -8.49
CA ALA A 153 8.78 -21.07 -8.48
C ALA A 153 9.68 -20.72 -9.68
N TRP A 154 10.40 -21.69 -10.27
CA TRP A 154 11.14 -21.44 -11.53
C TRP A 154 10.21 -21.21 -12.70
N VAL A 155 9.07 -21.93 -12.75
CA VAL A 155 8.04 -21.72 -13.76
C VAL A 155 7.48 -20.31 -13.62
N VAL A 156 7.15 -19.88 -12.40
CA VAL A 156 6.72 -18.50 -12.12
C VAL A 156 7.78 -17.49 -12.58
N TYR A 157 9.01 -17.64 -12.11
CA TYR A 157 10.10 -16.70 -12.38
C TYR A 157 10.36 -16.52 -13.89
N ILE A 158 10.55 -17.63 -14.61
CA ILE A 158 10.89 -17.61 -16.04
C ILE A 158 9.71 -17.13 -16.88
N ASN A 159 8.48 -17.60 -16.61
CA ASN A 159 7.31 -17.18 -17.39
C ASN A 159 7.04 -15.69 -17.17
N TYR A 160 7.19 -15.18 -15.94
CA TYR A 160 7.03 -13.76 -15.68
C TYR A 160 8.12 -12.91 -16.34
N MET A 161 9.39 -13.32 -16.30
CA MET A 161 10.44 -12.63 -17.05
C MET A 161 10.19 -12.65 -18.57
N ILE A 162 9.59 -13.71 -19.10
CA ILE A 162 9.19 -13.71 -20.52
C ILE A 162 8.04 -12.75 -20.75
N LEU A 163 7.03 -12.71 -19.86
CA LEU A 163 5.90 -11.77 -19.95
C LEU A 163 6.38 -10.33 -20.05
N THR A 164 7.33 -9.97 -19.20
CA THR A 164 7.93 -8.64 -19.27
C THR A 164 8.55 -8.46 -20.66
N MET A 165 9.38 -9.37 -21.16
CA MET A 165 10.02 -9.22 -22.48
C MET A 165 9.10 -9.30 -23.74
N LEU A 166 7.79 -9.43 -23.59
CA LEU A 166 6.85 -9.41 -24.72
C LEU A 166 6.55 -7.97 -25.16
N VAL A 167 6.32 -7.80 -26.46
CA VAL A 167 5.91 -6.51 -27.03
C VAL A 167 4.40 -6.31 -26.80
N ASP A 168 3.95 -5.05 -26.69
CA ASP A 168 2.55 -4.66 -26.45
C ASP A 168 1.51 -5.22 -27.44
N ASN A 169 1.95 -5.84 -28.55
CA ASN A 169 1.07 -6.48 -29.54
C ASN A 169 1.02 -8.02 -29.42
N GLU A 170 1.66 -8.60 -28.42
CA GLU A 170 1.70 -10.05 -28.17
C GLU A 170 0.69 -10.50 -27.09
N ASP A 171 -0.46 -9.83 -26.94
CA ASP A 171 -1.45 -10.06 -25.85
C ASP A 171 -1.89 -11.52 -25.71
N ALA A 172 -2.21 -12.18 -26.83
CA ALA A 172 -2.61 -13.59 -26.80
C ALA A 172 -1.50 -14.52 -26.29
N LYS A 173 -0.23 -14.14 -26.51
CA LYS A 173 0.94 -14.86 -26.03
C LYS A 173 1.19 -14.54 -24.56
N ALA A 174 1.04 -13.27 -24.17
CA ALA A 174 1.11 -12.83 -22.79
C ALA A 174 0.10 -13.58 -21.93
N GLN A 175 -1.15 -13.73 -22.38
CA GLN A 175 -2.16 -14.47 -21.63
C GLN A 175 -1.76 -15.94 -21.38
N LYS A 176 -1.11 -16.59 -22.35
CA LYS A 176 -0.64 -17.97 -22.21
C LYS A 176 0.48 -18.12 -21.16
N TYR A 177 1.45 -17.21 -21.15
CA TYR A 177 2.52 -17.20 -20.14
C TYR A 177 1.99 -16.78 -18.75
N ARG A 178 0.97 -15.90 -18.68
CA ARG A 178 0.25 -15.60 -17.42
C ARG A 178 -0.46 -16.83 -16.88
N ASN A 179 -1.13 -17.60 -17.74
CA ASN A 179 -1.79 -18.84 -17.34
C ASN A 179 -0.79 -19.86 -16.77
N ASN A 180 0.40 -19.99 -17.38
CA ASN A 180 1.47 -20.83 -16.82
C ASN A 180 1.90 -20.40 -15.42
N MET A 181 2.04 -19.10 -15.19
CA MET A 181 2.34 -18.56 -13.87
C MET A 181 1.22 -18.89 -12.87
N LYS A 182 -0.05 -18.65 -13.22
CA LYS A 182 -1.21 -18.97 -12.38
C LYS A 182 -1.26 -20.46 -12.01
N LEU A 183 -1.06 -21.34 -12.98
CA LEU A 183 -0.99 -22.80 -12.76
C LEU A 183 0.17 -23.19 -11.85
N ALA A 184 1.34 -22.56 -12.01
CA ALA A 184 2.49 -22.82 -11.16
C ALA A 184 2.28 -22.35 -9.71
N LEU A 185 1.58 -21.24 -9.50
CA LEU A 185 1.24 -20.69 -8.18
C LEU A 185 0.23 -21.55 -7.41
N ASN A 186 -0.50 -22.44 -8.07
CA ASN A 186 -1.33 -23.44 -7.39
C ASN A 186 -0.49 -24.47 -6.59
N ASP A 187 0.83 -24.53 -6.81
CA ASP A 187 1.73 -25.33 -5.97
C ASP A 187 2.02 -24.62 -4.64
N SER A 188 1.28 -25.02 -3.61
CA SER A 188 1.39 -24.47 -2.24
C SER A 188 2.82 -24.47 -1.67
N ARG A 189 3.72 -25.36 -2.16
CA ARG A 189 5.12 -25.40 -1.71
C ARG A 189 5.87 -24.10 -1.97
N ILE A 190 5.46 -23.31 -2.96
CA ILE A 190 6.04 -21.99 -3.22
C ILE A 190 5.92 -21.09 -1.97
N PHE A 191 4.80 -21.18 -1.26
CA PHE A 191 4.52 -20.34 -0.09
C PHE A 191 4.96 -20.98 1.22
N LEU A 192 4.90 -22.32 1.29
CA LEU A 192 5.09 -23.09 2.52
C LEU A 192 6.51 -23.59 2.76
N GLU A 193 7.28 -23.85 1.70
CA GLU A 193 8.65 -24.37 1.80
C GLU A 193 9.68 -23.24 1.61
N PRO A 194 10.51 -22.91 2.62
CA PRO A 194 11.57 -21.92 2.46
C PRO A 194 12.59 -22.35 1.41
N HIS A 195 12.73 -21.56 0.35
CA HIS A 195 13.77 -21.76 -0.66
C HIS A 195 14.13 -20.43 -1.34
N GLU A 196 15.40 -20.25 -1.71
CA GLU A 196 15.88 -18.99 -2.31
C GLU A 196 15.13 -18.63 -3.60
N VAL A 197 14.81 -19.63 -4.44
CA VAL A 197 14.02 -19.42 -5.67
C VAL A 197 12.57 -19.04 -5.38
N ASN A 198 11.97 -19.60 -4.32
CA ASN A 198 10.62 -19.24 -3.90
C ASN A 198 10.60 -17.78 -3.45
N LEU A 199 11.55 -17.41 -2.59
CA LEU A 199 11.75 -16.03 -2.14
C LEU A 199 11.96 -15.07 -3.32
N GLN A 200 12.81 -15.41 -4.29
CA GLN A 200 13.05 -14.58 -5.47
C GLN A 200 11.81 -14.38 -6.33
N ALA A 201 11.04 -15.45 -6.57
CA ALA A 201 9.79 -15.35 -7.32
C ALA A 201 8.77 -14.48 -6.59
N LEU A 202 8.60 -14.65 -5.28
CA LEU A 202 7.67 -13.87 -4.46
C LEU A 202 8.04 -12.38 -4.43
N VAL A 203 9.33 -12.05 -4.22
CA VAL A 203 9.80 -10.66 -4.24
C VAL A 203 9.59 -10.04 -5.61
N MET A 204 9.95 -10.74 -6.69
CA MET A 204 9.78 -10.23 -8.05
C MET A 204 8.30 -9.94 -8.37
N LEU A 205 7.38 -10.84 -8.01
CA LEU A 205 5.95 -10.61 -8.17
C LEU A 205 5.45 -9.45 -7.30
N ALA A 206 5.96 -9.30 -6.08
CA ALA A 206 5.54 -8.21 -5.19
C ALA A 206 5.96 -6.82 -5.68
N ILE A 207 7.10 -6.70 -6.37
CA ILE A 207 7.63 -5.39 -6.79
C ILE A 207 7.27 -5.04 -8.24
N HIS A 208 7.14 -6.03 -9.14
CA HIS A 208 6.89 -5.83 -10.57
C HIS A 208 5.60 -6.51 -11.08
N GLY A 209 5.02 -7.46 -10.35
CA GLY A 209 3.87 -8.22 -10.82
C GLY A 209 2.62 -7.35 -10.93
N GLU A 210 2.30 -6.86 -12.14
CA GLU A 210 1.10 -6.05 -12.37
C GLU A 210 -0.18 -6.79 -11.92
N ASP A 211 -0.27 -8.09 -12.21
CA ASP A 211 -1.38 -8.96 -11.77
C ASP A 211 -1.49 -9.10 -10.23
N TYR A 212 -0.48 -8.66 -9.47
CA TYR A 212 -0.37 -8.79 -8.02
C TYR A 212 -0.15 -7.46 -7.29
N ALA A 213 -0.29 -6.33 -7.99
CA ALA A 213 -0.03 -4.99 -7.48
C ALA A 213 -1.14 -4.42 -6.59
N SER A 214 -2.18 -5.20 -6.29
CA SER A 214 -3.18 -4.84 -5.27
C SER A 214 -2.49 -4.73 -3.89
N PRO A 215 -2.89 -3.79 -3.03
CA PRO A 215 -2.32 -3.60 -1.68
C PRO A 215 -2.24 -4.88 -0.86
N ASN A 216 -3.34 -5.65 -0.83
CA ASN A 216 -3.43 -6.90 -0.07
C ASN A 216 -2.45 -7.96 -0.57
N LEU A 217 -2.49 -8.25 -1.88
CA LEU A 217 -1.61 -9.28 -2.46
C LEU A 217 -0.13 -8.89 -2.34
N SER A 218 0.21 -7.62 -2.61
CA SER A 218 1.57 -7.12 -2.47
C SER A 218 2.07 -7.30 -1.03
N TRP A 219 1.29 -6.89 -0.03
CA TRP A 219 1.66 -7.07 1.39
C TRP A 219 1.80 -8.55 1.78
N MET A 220 0.90 -9.42 1.29
CA MET A 220 0.98 -10.86 1.55
C MET A 220 2.22 -11.50 0.91
N LEU A 221 2.52 -11.17 -0.34
CA LEU A 221 3.70 -11.68 -1.05
C LEU A 221 5.01 -11.25 -0.35
N VAL A 222 5.10 -9.98 0.06
CA VAL A 222 6.22 -9.47 0.85
C VAL A 222 6.33 -10.20 2.17
N GLY A 223 5.23 -10.41 2.89
CA GLY A 223 5.22 -11.16 4.14
C GLY A 223 5.70 -12.60 3.99
N HIS A 224 5.27 -13.30 2.94
CA HIS A 224 5.79 -14.64 2.62
C HIS A 224 7.28 -14.62 2.31
N ALA A 225 7.74 -13.66 1.50
CA ALA A 225 9.16 -13.51 1.19
C ALA A 225 9.99 -13.22 2.45
N CYS A 226 9.57 -12.31 3.32
CA CYS A 226 10.25 -11.99 4.58
C CYS A 226 10.39 -13.22 5.48
N ARG A 227 9.30 -13.97 5.69
CA ARG A 227 9.32 -15.20 6.50
C ARG A 227 10.23 -16.27 5.92
N GLN A 228 10.25 -16.41 4.59
CA GLN A 228 11.18 -17.33 3.94
C GLN A 228 12.64 -16.89 4.08
N ALA A 229 12.92 -15.59 4.02
CA ALA A 229 14.26 -15.04 4.23
C ALA A 229 14.78 -15.41 5.62
N GLU A 230 13.95 -15.18 6.65
CA GLU A 230 14.24 -15.55 8.03
C GLU A 230 14.48 -17.06 8.19
N ALA A 231 13.59 -17.88 7.62
CA ALA A 231 13.69 -19.34 7.71
C ALA A 231 14.94 -19.90 6.99
N LEU A 232 15.39 -19.24 5.91
CA LEU A 232 16.64 -19.55 5.21
C LEU A 232 17.89 -19.02 5.92
N GLY A 233 17.72 -18.25 7.01
CA GLY A 233 18.81 -17.62 7.74
C GLY A 233 19.45 -16.45 6.99
N PHE A 234 18.73 -15.77 6.10
CA PHE A 234 19.25 -14.56 5.45
C PHE A 234 19.47 -13.46 6.50
N PRO A 235 20.54 -12.64 6.36
CA PRO A 235 21.58 -12.68 5.33
C PRO A 235 22.86 -13.40 5.79
N ILE A 236 22.77 -14.30 6.79
CA ILE A 236 23.92 -14.92 7.44
C ILE A 236 24.83 -15.54 6.38
N ALA A 237 26.08 -15.06 6.34
CA ALA A 237 27.12 -15.60 5.48
C ALA A 237 27.34 -17.06 5.87
N SER A 238 26.82 -17.99 5.08
CA SER A 238 27.36 -19.34 5.09
C SER A 238 28.79 -19.28 4.54
N THR A 239 29.58 -20.33 4.69
CA THR A 239 30.92 -20.49 4.08
C THR A 239 30.88 -20.57 2.53
N THR A 240 29.91 -19.90 1.92
CA THR A 240 29.61 -19.76 0.51
C THR A 240 30.58 -18.81 -0.18
N ASP A 241 30.70 -18.96 -1.50
CA ASP A 241 31.51 -18.10 -2.35
C ASP A 241 31.07 -16.62 -2.27
N TYR A 242 31.99 -15.71 -2.61
CA TYR A 242 31.78 -14.26 -2.55
C TYR A 242 30.54 -13.82 -3.36
N VAL A 243 30.35 -14.37 -4.56
CA VAL A 243 29.25 -13.98 -5.46
C VAL A 243 27.90 -14.35 -4.86
N THR A 244 27.74 -15.57 -4.36
CA THR A 244 26.51 -16.01 -3.68
C THR A 244 26.23 -15.17 -2.44
N THR A 245 27.27 -14.86 -1.66
CA THR A 245 27.13 -14.05 -0.44
C THR A 245 26.65 -12.64 -0.77
N GLN A 246 27.27 -11.97 -1.74
CA GLN A 246 26.87 -10.63 -2.15
C GLN A 246 25.46 -10.60 -2.76
N ARG A 247 25.09 -11.59 -3.60
CA ARG A 247 23.72 -11.71 -4.13
C ARG A 247 22.68 -11.79 -3.03
N ARG A 248 22.90 -12.67 -2.05
CA ARG A 248 21.98 -12.86 -0.92
C ARG A 248 21.87 -11.62 -0.06
N LEU A 249 22.98 -10.91 0.14
CA LEU A 249 23.02 -9.65 0.86
C LEU A 249 22.22 -8.57 0.13
N SER A 250 22.43 -8.42 -1.18
CA SER A 250 21.66 -7.50 -2.03
C SER A 250 20.17 -7.82 -2.03
N LEU A 251 19.80 -9.09 -2.17
CA LEU A 251 18.40 -9.53 -2.16
C LEU A 251 17.73 -9.32 -0.79
N PHE A 252 18.44 -9.61 0.30
CA PHE A 252 17.96 -9.33 1.65
C PHE A 252 17.67 -7.84 1.84
N TRP A 253 18.61 -6.98 1.43
CA TRP A 253 18.46 -5.54 1.60
C TRP A 253 17.40 -4.92 0.67
N LEU A 254 17.23 -5.46 -0.54
CA LEU A 254 16.09 -5.14 -1.41
C LEU A 254 14.77 -5.48 -0.71
N LEU A 255 14.65 -6.71 -0.18
CA LEU A 255 13.45 -7.15 0.55
C LEU A 255 13.22 -6.32 1.82
N PHE A 256 14.27 -5.96 2.55
CA PHE A 256 14.20 -5.08 3.70
C PHE A 256 13.62 -3.72 3.32
N ALA A 257 14.07 -3.13 2.21
CA ALA A 257 13.52 -1.87 1.72
C ALA A 257 12.04 -1.98 1.32
N VAL A 258 11.67 -3.04 0.60
CA VAL A 258 10.29 -3.33 0.19
C VAL A 258 9.35 -3.50 1.39
N ASP A 259 9.78 -4.21 2.43
CA ASP A 259 9.02 -4.38 3.68
C ASP A 259 8.78 -3.04 4.38
N LYS A 260 9.82 -2.20 4.48
CA LYS A 260 9.70 -0.88 5.12
C LYS A 260 8.75 0.03 4.35
N SER A 261 8.82 -0.01 3.03
CA SER A 261 7.97 0.85 2.22
C SER A 261 6.49 0.39 2.20
N CYS A 262 6.21 -0.90 2.38
CA CYS A 262 4.84 -1.40 2.61
C CYS A 262 4.19 -0.75 3.85
N VAL A 263 4.96 -0.44 4.88
CA VAL A 263 4.43 0.20 6.09
C VAL A 263 3.92 1.60 5.82
N LEU A 264 4.63 2.36 4.98
CA LEU A 264 4.20 3.67 4.51
C LEU A 264 3.08 3.62 3.48
N ALA A 265 2.95 2.52 2.74
CA ALA A 265 1.88 2.34 1.76
C ALA A 265 0.55 1.97 2.39
N PHE A 266 0.62 1.02 3.31
CA PHE A 266 -0.52 0.20 3.72
C PHE A 266 -0.87 0.40 5.20
N GLY A 267 -0.01 1.10 5.93
CA GLY A 267 -0.20 1.35 7.35
C GLY A 267 -0.17 0.07 8.17
N ARG A 268 0.61 -0.93 7.74
CA ARG A 268 0.77 -2.24 8.40
C ARG A 268 2.14 -2.34 9.07
N PRO A 269 2.30 -3.14 10.14
CA PRO A 269 3.61 -3.34 10.76
C PRO A 269 4.61 -3.98 9.78
N CYS A 270 5.90 -3.65 9.98
CA CYS A 270 7.00 -4.30 9.27
C CYS A 270 7.11 -5.78 9.67
N PHE A 271 7.57 -6.62 8.75
CA PHE A 271 7.98 -7.99 9.05
C PHE A 271 9.42 -8.06 9.56
N LEU A 272 10.36 -7.36 8.92
CA LEU A 272 11.78 -7.40 9.25
C LEU A 272 12.15 -6.29 10.23
N SER A 273 12.60 -6.65 11.43
CA SER A 273 12.92 -5.67 12.48
C SER A 273 14.22 -4.90 12.21
N SER A 274 14.16 -3.56 12.20
CA SER A 274 15.34 -2.71 12.02
C SER A 274 16.38 -2.91 13.13
N THR A 275 15.95 -3.09 14.37
CA THR A 275 16.84 -3.33 15.51
C THR A 275 17.59 -4.66 15.36
N THR A 276 16.90 -5.71 14.91
CA THR A 276 17.47 -7.05 14.72
C THR A 276 18.53 -7.04 13.63
N TYR A 277 18.29 -6.35 12.52
CA TYR A 277 19.16 -6.37 11.35
C TYR A 277 20.16 -5.20 11.26
N SER A 278 20.23 -4.35 12.29
CA SER A 278 21.13 -3.20 12.37
C SER A 278 22.62 -3.51 12.15
N HIS A 279 23.05 -4.73 12.47
CA HIS A 279 24.45 -5.18 12.41
C HIS A 279 24.83 -5.88 11.10
N ILE A 280 23.86 -6.07 10.19
CA ILE A 280 24.11 -6.72 8.91
C ILE A 280 24.96 -5.81 8.02
N PRO A 281 26.01 -6.34 7.35
CA PRO A 281 26.84 -5.53 6.44
C PRO A 281 26.06 -5.10 5.20
N LEU A 282 26.44 -3.97 4.59
CA LEU A 282 25.92 -3.56 3.29
C LEU A 282 26.58 -4.38 2.16
N PRO A 283 25.91 -4.57 1.00
CA PRO A 283 26.54 -5.18 -0.17
C PRO A 283 27.73 -4.35 -0.65
N ASP A 284 28.73 -5.02 -1.18
CA ASP A 284 29.91 -4.41 -1.76
C ASP A 284 29.53 -3.58 -2.99
N LEU A 285 29.93 -2.30 -3.01
CA LEU A 285 29.68 -1.42 -4.14
C LEU A 285 30.29 -1.97 -5.44
N GLY A 286 31.44 -2.66 -5.38
CA GLY A 286 32.04 -3.31 -6.53
C GLY A 286 31.15 -4.41 -7.11
N TYR A 287 30.47 -5.19 -6.26
CA TYR A 287 29.49 -6.18 -6.70
C TYR A 287 28.23 -5.53 -7.29
N LEU A 288 27.77 -4.44 -6.68
CA LEU A 288 26.56 -3.72 -7.09
C LEU A 288 26.70 -3.00 -8.44
N THR A 289 27.88 -2.93 -9.04
CA THR A 289 28.06 -2.47 -10.44
C THR A 289 27.27 -3.30 -11.46
N ARG A 290 26.79 -4.48 -11.05
CA ARG A 290 25.88 -5.34 -11.83
C ARG A 290 24.45 -4.77 -11.91
N PHE A 291 24.07 -3.87 -11.02
CA PHE A 291 22.76 -3.22 -11.05
C PHE A 291 22.85 -1.97 -11.92
N GLN A 292 22.59 -2.12 -13.22
CA GLN A 292 22.63 -1.02 -14.18
C GLN A 292 21.65 -1.27 -15.34
N PRO A 293 21.12 -0.20 -15.96
CA PRO A 293 20.32 -0.33 -17.16
C PRO A 293 21.11 -0.91 -18.33
N ARG A 294 20.38 -1.48 -19.29
CA ARG A 294 20.98 -1.94 -20.54
C ARG A 294 21.62 -0.76 -21.26
N SER A 295 22.87 -0.94 -21.66
CA SER A 295 23.54 0.04 -22.52
C SER A 295 23.15 -0.22 -23.98
N ASP A 296 22.58 0.80 -24.63
CA ASP A 296 22.23 0.76 -26.05
C ASP A 296 23.47 0.80 -26.97
N SER A 297 24.67 0.95 -26.39
CA SER A 297 25.89 1.07 -27.16
C SER A 297 26.34 -0.29 -27.71
N PRO A 298 26.48 -0.47 -29.03
CA PRO A 298 27.06 -1.68 -29.64
C PRO A 298 28.56 -1.86 -29.31
N HIS A 299 29.13 -0.99 -28.46
CA HIS A 299 30.51 -1.02 -28.00
C HIS A 299 30.63 -1.22 -26.48
N THR A 300 29.63 -1.80 -25.82
CA THR A 300 29.67 -2.20 -24.39
C THR A 300 30.96 -2.92 -24.00
N HIS A 301 31.51 -3.77 -24.87
CA HIS A 301 32.77 -4.47 -24.66
C HIS A 301 34.04 -3.58 -24.71
N LYS A 302 33.93 -2.29 -25.01
CA LYS A 302 35.03 -1.30 -25.03
C LYS A 302 34.88 -0.20 -23.98
N ARG A 303 33.85 -0.24 -23.13
CA ARG A 303 33.69 0.75 -22.06
C ARG A 303 34.74 0.49 -20.98
N SER A 304 35.67 1.42 -20.79
CA SER A 304 36.67 1.33 -19.72
C SER A 304 36.11 1.71 -18.35
N GLU A 305 34.99 2.44 -18.34
CA GLU A 305 34.39 3.02 -17.13
C GLU A 305 33.11 2.25 -16.77
N ILE A 306 33.00 1.86 -15.50
CA ILE A 306 31.87 1.10 -14.97
C ILE A 306 30.97 2.07 -14.20
N SER A 307 29.67 2.04 -14.46
CA SER A 307 28.71 2.87 -13.73
C SER A 307 28.60 2.40 -12.27
N LEU A 308 28.64 3.35 -11.35
CA LEU A 308 28.43 3.14 -9.92
C LEU A 308 27.03 3.60 -9.48
N PHE A 309 26.27 4.24 -10.38
CA PHE A 309 25.00 4.86 -10.05
C PHE A 309 24.00 3.89 -9.42
N GLY A 310 23.73 2.73 -10.04
CA GLY A 310 22.72 1.81 -9.52
C GLY A 310 23.10 1.25 -8.15
N GLY A 311 24.38 0.91 -7.95
CA GLY A 311 24.86 0.50 -6.63
C GLY A 311 24.68 1.57 -5.56
N ARG A 312 24.99 2.83 -5.88
CA ARG A 312 24.74 3.96 -4.96
C ARG A 312 23.25 4.18 -4.71
N MET A 313 22.41 3.98 -5.72
CA MET A 313 20.95 4.09 -5.58
C MET A 313 20.39 3.02 -4.65
N LEU A 314 20.85 1.76 -4.75
CA LEU A 314 20.45 0.71 -3.82
C LEU A 314 20.88 1.04 -2.39
N LEU A 315 22.12 1.51 -2.18
CA LEU A 315 22.60 1.92 -0.86
C LEU A 315 21.77 3.08 -0.29
N ALA A 316 21.45 4.09 -1.10
CA ALA A 316 20.56 5.18 -0.72
C ALA A 316 19.18 4.68 -0.29
N ARG A 317 18.61 3.72 -1.02
CA ARG A 317 17.33 3.09 -0.68
C ARG A 317 17.40 2.30 0.62
N ILE A 318 18.51 1.62 0.90
CA ILE A 318 18.71 0.89 2.16
C ILE A 318 18.76 1.85 3.35
N GLU A 319 19.48 2.96 3.22
CA GLU A 319 19.53 3.99 4.27
C GLU A 319 18.15 4.61 4.49
N LEU A 320 17.40 4.90 3.42
CA LEU A 320 16.02 5.34 3.51
C LEU A 320 15.14 4.32 4.25
N ALA A 321 15.24 3.04 3.92
CA ALA A 321 14.49 1.97 4.57
C ALA A 321 14.80 1.87 6.08
N LYS A 322 16.07 2.03 6.48
CA LYS A 322 16.45 2.08 7.90
C LYS A 322 15.78 3.25 8.60
N MET A 323 15.76 4.43 7.96
CA MET A 323 15.07 5.61 8.49
C MET A 323 13.58 5.34 8.66
N ILE A 324 12.91 4.78 7.64
CA ILE A 324 11.49 4.40 7.73
C ILE A 324 11.24 3.51 8.94
N GLY A 325 12.10 2.51 9.17
CA GLY A 325 11.99 1.63 10.33
C GLY A 325 12.09 2.40 11.66
N THR A 326 13.05 3.31 11.78
CA THR A 326 13.18 4.18 12.96
C THR A 326 11.95 5.06 13.16
N VAL A 327 11.41 5.67 12.10
CA VAL A 327 10.19 6.49 12.13
C VAL A 327 8.98 5.68 12.62
N VAL A 328 8.85 4.44 12.15
CA VAL A 328 7.77 3.53 12.54
C VAL A 328 7.89 3.14 14.01
N ASP A 329 9.09 2.79 14.47
CA ASP A 329 9.34 2.38 15.85
C ASP A 329 9.17 3.55 16.85
N LEU A 330 9.48 4.78 16.45
CA LEU A 330 9.41 5.97 17.31
C LEU A 330 7.98 6.46 17.60
N ARG A 331 6.94 6.05 16.85
CA ARG A 331 5.54 6.44 17.19
C ARG A 331 5.08 5.96 18.57
N HIS A 332 5.83 5.05 19.21
CA HIS A 332 5.53 4.55 20.54
C HIS A 332 6.41 5.20 21.63
N ILE A 333 7.34 6.09 21.25
CA ILE A 333 8.31 6.73 22.15
C ILE A 333 8.24 8.26 21.99
N PRO A 334 8.06 9.04 23.07
CA PRO A 334 8.08 10.49 23.02
C PRO A 334 9.51 11.06 22.94
N GLU A 335 10.29 10.64 21.94
CA GLU A 335 11.59 11.25 21.62
C GLU A 335 11.38 12.61 20.92
N PRO A 336 12.30 13.58 21.07
CA PRO A 336 12.19 14.88 20.42
C PRO A 336 12.34 14.75 18.90
N GLU A 337 11.23 14.98 18.18
CA GLU A 337 11.10 14.94 16.72
C GLU A 337 12.12 15.84 15.99
N GLU A 338 12.66 16.85 16.66
CA GLU A 338 13.68 17.77 16.15
C GLU A 338 15.02 17.08 15.82
N GLY A 339 15.49 16.15 16.66
CA GLY A 339 16.75 15.45 16.41
C GLY A 339 16.67 14.50 15.21
N LEU A 340 15.52 13.86 15.03
CA LEU A 340 15.26 13.00 13.88
C LEU A 340 15.10 13.84 12.59
N ARG A 341 14.47 15.01 12.68
CA ARG A 341 14.37 15.95 11.56
C ARG A 341 15.76 16.40 11.09
N GLU A 342 16.65 16.77 12.00
CA GLU A 342 18.04 17.12 11.65
C GLU A 342 18.77 15.92 11.02
N GLN A 343 18.54 14.70 11.51
CA GLN A 343 19.07 13.49 10.90
C GLN A 343 18.54 13.27 9.47
N LEU A 344 17.26 13.49 9.21
CA LEU A 344 16.69 13.36 7.86
C LEU A 344 17.23 14.42 6.90
N GLN A 345 17.33 15.67 7.35
CA GLN A 345 17.85 16.77 6.54
C GLN A 345 19.34 16.66 6.26
N THR A 346 20.13 16.03 7.15
CA THR A 346 21.57 15.84 6.96
C THR A 346 21.90 14.67 6.04
N LEU A 347 21.00 13.70 5.90
CA LEU A 347 21.28 12.43 5.22
C LEU A 347 20.93 12.44 3.73
N ILE A 348 20.94 13.59 3.04
CA ILE A 348 20.51 13.72 1.63
C ILE A 348 21.25 12.70 0.73
N PRO A 349 20.66 11.52 0.42
CA PRO A 349 21.30 10.55 -0.46
C PRO A 349 21.26 11.05 -1.91
N GLN A 350 20.40 12.04 -2.17
CA GLN A 350 20.20 12.70 -3.45
C GLN A 350 21.47 13.39 -3.96
N GLN A 351 22.24 14.08 -3.11
CA GLN A 351 23.46 14.78 -3.54
C GLN A 351 24.49 13.78 -4.09
N ILE A 352 24.65 12.64 -3.42
CA ILE A 352 25.55 11.57 -3.87
C ILE A 352 25.11 11.05 -5.24
N LEU A 353 23.80 10.86 -5.47
CA LEU A 353 23.29 10.39 -6.75
C LEU A 353 23.41 11.44 -7.86
N GLU A 354 23.15 12.71 -7.56
CA GLU A 354 23.33 13.83 -8.49
C GLU A 354 24.78 14.02 -8.90
N ASP A 355 25.71 13.99 -7.93
CA ASP A 355 27.15 14.05 -8.18
C ASP A 355 27.59 12.85 -9.03
N THR A 356 27.04 11.66 -8.76
CA THR A 356 27.33 10.46 -9.55
C THR A 356 26.83 10.61 -10.97
N LEU A 357 25.57 11.03 -11.18
CA LEU A 357 25.03 11.31 -12.50
C LEU A 357 25.89 12.33 -13.25
N GLN A 358 26.33 13.40 -12.59
CA GLN A 358 27.12 14.44 -13.23
C GLN A 358 28.52 13.93 -13.66
N ASN A 359 29.14 13.08 -12.84
CA ASN A 359 30.43 12.45 -13.16
C ASN A 359 30.30 11.40 -14.28
N GLU A 360 29.22 10.64 -14.29
CA GLU A 360 29.00 9.56 -15.27
C GLU A 360 28.38 10.06 -16.58
N ARG A 361 27.95 11.33 -16.62
CA ARG A 361 27.27 11.93 -17.77
C ARG A 361 28.07 11.87 -19.06
N ALA A 362 29.40 12.00 -18.96
CA ALA A 362 30.28 12.06 -20.12
C ALA A 362 30.33 10.75 -20.91
N PHE A 363 30.10 9.61 -20.24
CA PHE A 363 30.18 8.29 -20.86
C PHE A 363 28.84 7.56 -20.91
N SER A 364 27.77 8.10 -20.32
CA SER A 364 26.42 7.50 -20.29
C SER A 364 25.59 7.81 -21.54
N GLY A 365 24.85 6.81 -22.03
CA GLY A 365 23.88 6.95 -23.12
C GLY A 365 22.58 7.61 -22.67
N LEU A 366 21.73 7.99 -23.63
CA LEU A 366 20.46 8.69 -23.34
C LEU A 366 19.51 7.89 -22.45
N ASN A 367 19.38 6.59 -22.70
CA ASN A 367 18.52 5.73 -21.88
C ASN A 367 19.07 5.59 -20.46
N GLU A 368 20.38 5.40 -20.31
CA GLU A 368 21.04 5.31 -18.99
C GLU A 368 20.84 6.60 -18.19
N LEU A 369 21.01 7.77 -18.84
CA LEU A 369 20.77 9.07 -18.20
C LEU A 369 19.32 9.26 -17.79
N ARG A 370 18.36 8.84 -18.61
CA ARG A 370 16.93 8.88 -18.28
C ARG A 370 16.64 8.02 -17.05
N GLU A 371 17.15 6.80 -17.02
CA GLU A 371 17.00 5.89 -15.87
C GLU A 371 17.61 6.51 -14.61
N MET A 372 18.81 7.11 -14.70
CA MET A 372 19.43 7.76 -13.54
C MET A 372 18.57 8.92 -12.98
N VAL A 373 17.96 9.74 -13.86
CA VAL A 373 17.04 10.80 -13.43
C VAL A 373 15.78 10.24 -12.77
N LEU A 374 15.23 9.15 -13.31
CA LEU A 374 14.11 8.42 -12.71
C LEU A 374 14.49 7.90 -11.31
N GLY A 375 15.71 7.35 -11.16
CA GLY A 375 16.21 6.84 -9.89
C GLY A 375 16.38 7.93 -8.83
N ILE A 376 16.94 9.09 -9.20
CA ILE A 376 17.03 10.27 -8.30
C ILE A 376 15.64 10.71 -7.87
N SER A 377 14.71 10.86 -8.83
CA SER A 377 13.34 11.29 -8.57
C SER A 377 12.62 10.33 -7.63
N THR A 378 12.80 9.03 -7.82
CA THR A 378 12.21 7.97 -6.98
C THR A 378 12.70 8.05 -5.53
N ILE A 379 14.01 8.14 -5.32
CA ILE A 379 14.57 8.24 -3.95
C ILE A 379 14.10 9.52 -3.27
N LYS A 380 14.06 10.64 -4.00
CA LYS A 380 13.60 11.93 -3.49
C LYS A 380 12.12 11.89 -3.10
N PHE A 381 11.28 11.30 -3.94
CA PHE A 381 9.85 11.16 -3.69
C PHE A 381 9.59 10.32 -2.44
N GLU A 382 10.21 9.14 -2.33
CA GLU A 382 10.06 8.29 -1.13
C GLU A 382 10.57 9.01 0.14
N TYR A 383 11.66 9.77 0.06
CA TYR A 383 12.14 10.59 1.18
C TYR A 383 11.13 11.65 1.62
N LEU A 384 10.51 12.36 0.67
CA LEU A 384 9.47 13.35 0.97
C LEU A 384 8.26 12.70 1.65
N ASP A 385 7.89 11.48 1.26
CA ASP A 385 6.82 10.74 1.94
C ASP A 385 7.17 10.43 3.41
N VAL A 386 8.39 9.98 3.69
CA VAL A 386 8.87 9.78 5.07
C VAL A 386 8.77 11.08 5.87
N LEU A 387 9.20 12.19 5.27
CA LEU A 387 9.18 13.50 5.90
C LEU A 387 7.74 13.94 6.20
N MET A 388 6.82 13.83 5.24
CA MET A 388 5.41 14.20 5.43
C MET A 388 4.73 13.39 6.55
N VAL A 389 5.10 12.12 6.65
CA VAL A 389 4.61 11.19 7.68
C VAL A 389 5.10 11.56 9.08
N LEU A 390 6.33 12.06 9.19
CA LEU A 390 6.92 12.51 10.45
C LEU A 390 6.36 13.84 10.91
N LEU A 391 6.26 14.81 9.99
CA LEU A 391 5.82 16.17 10.31
C LEU A 391 4.33 16.26 10.67
N LYS A 392 3.59 15.15 10.55
CA LYS A 392 2.16 15.10 10.87
C LYS A 392 1.85 15.36 12.34
N SER A 393 2.67 14.85 13.26
CA SER A 393 2.40 14.88 14.70
C SER A 393 2.67 16.25 15.34
N HIS A 394 3.24 17.20 14.59
CA HIS A 394 3.76 18.46 15.13
C HIS A 394 3.08 19.67 14.46
N PRO A 395 2.13 20.35 15.12
CA PRO A 395 1.39 21.47 14.53
C PRO A 395 2.27 22.61 13.96
N PRO A 396 3.41 23.00 14.58
CA PRO A 396 4.33 23.98 14.01
C PRO A 396 4.96 23.60 12.66
N SER A 397 4.97 22.31 12.28
CA SER A 397 5.53 21.86 11.00
C SER A 397 4.50 21.67 9.89
N ALA A 398 3.25 22.13 10.07
CA ALA A 398 2.22 22.03 9.04
C ALA A 398 2.63 22.71 7.71
N SER A 399 3.35 23.84 7.76
CA SER A 399 3.86 24.51 6.56
C SER A 399 4.92 23.67 5.83
N LEU A 400 5.88 23.13 6.57
CA LEU A 400 6.94 22.29 6.01
C LEU A 400 6.37 20.98 5.42
N ARG A 401 5.35 20.40 6.07
CA ARG A 401 4.64 19.23 5.56
C ARG A 401 3.94 19.53 4.22
N LEU A 402 3.35 20.72 4.10
CA LEU A 402 2.72 21.17 2.86
C LEU A 402 3.76 21.47 1.76
N GLU A 403 4.90 22.07 2.10
CA GLU A 403 6.01 22.28 1.16
C GLU A 403 6.56 20.96 0.63
N ALA A 404 6.76 19.97 1.50
CA ALA A 404 7.16 18.62 1.09
C ALA A 404 6.13 17.96 0.17
N ALA A 405 4.84 18.14 0.43
CA ALA A 405 3.77 17.64 -0.43
C ALA A 405 3.78 18.27 -1.83
N ARG A 406 3.96 19.60 -1.91
CA ARG A 406 4.07 20.32 -3.18
C ARG A 406 5.28 19.84 -3.99
N GLU A 407 6.42 19.69 -3.32
CA GLU A 407 7.63 19.19 -3.94
C GLU A 407 7.44 17.76 -4.46
N ALA A 408 6.82 16.87 -3.67
CA ALA A 408 6.56 15.49 -4.08
C ALA A 408 5.71 15.41 -5.35
N ILE A 409 4.61 16.19 -5.44
CA ILE A 409 3.77 16.22 -6.65
C ILE A 409 4.53 16.75 -7.87
N SER A 410 5.42 17.74 -7.67
CA SER A 410 6.22 18.30 -8.77
C SER A 410 7.17 17.28 -9.41
N LEU A 411 7.49 16.18 -8.72
CA LEU A 411 8.34 15.10 -9.23
C LEU A 411 7.57 14.06 -10.06
N LEU A 412 6.24 13.98 -9.95
CA LEU A 412 5.46 12.93 -10.62
C LEU A 412 5.72 12.82 -12.14
N PRO A 413 5.87 13.93 -12.90
CA PRO A 413 6.17 13.83 -14.34
C PRO A 413 7.48 13.12 -14.65
N SER A 414 8.51 13.21 -13.80
CA SER A 414 9.79 12.51 -14.01
C SER A 414 9.76 11.05 -13.55
N MET A 415 8.69 10.62 -12.87
CA MET A 415 8.50 9.26 -12.37
C MET A 415 7.63 8.38 -13.28
N VAL A 416 7.10 8.92 -14.38
CA VAL A 416 6.34 8.16 -15.37
C VAL A 416 7.24 7.09 -16.00
N SER A 417 6.93 5.84 -15.70
CA SER A 417 7.77 4.68 -16.01
C SER A 417 6.93 3.40 -16.03
N ASN A 418 7.55 2.30 -16.46
CA ASN A 418 6.92 0.98 -16.53
C ASN A 418 7.91 -0.10 -16.05
N TRP A 419 7.53 -1.37 -16.17
CA TRP A 419 8.32 -2.50 -15.70
C TRP A 419 9.70 -2.64 -16.38
N THR A 420 9.94 -2.02 -17.55
CA THR A 420 11.24 -2.05 -18.26
C THR A 420 12.30 -1.19 -17.59
N SER A 421 11.89 -0.20 -16.81
CA SER A 421 12.79 0.73 -16.14
C SER A 421 13.48 0.04 -14.95
N VAL A 422 14.80 0.02 -14.96
CA VAL A 422 15.65 -0.68 -13.98
C VAL A 422 15.65 0.04 -12.64
N TYR A 423 15.60 1.37 -12.68
CA TYR A 423 15.57 2.21 -11.47
C TYR A 423 14.15 2.63 -11.10
N ASN A 424 13.15 1.90 -11.59
CA ASN A 424 11.76 2.13 -11.22
C ASN A 424 11.51 1.86 -9.73
N SER A 425 10.50 2.52 -9.16
CA SER A 425 9.95 2.15 -7.87
C SER A 425 9.10 0.89 -7.97
N MET A 426 8.67 0.34 -6.84
CA MET A 426 7.69 -0.74 -6.81
C MET A 426 6.38 -0.25 -7.46
N ILE A 427 5.69 -1.11 -8.22
CA ILE A 427 4.51 -0.69 -8.99
C ILE A 427 3.46 -0.02 -8.11
N TRP A 428 3.19 -0.58 -6.94
CA TRP A 428 2.22 -0.02 -6.00
C TRP A 428 2.66 1.33 -5.39
N HIS A 429 3.95 1.67 -5.35
CA HIS A 429 4.38 3.04 -5.01
C HIS A 429 3.90 4.03 -6.07
N LEU A 430 4.14 3.74 -7.35
CA LEU A 430 3.73 4.59 -8.46
C LEU A 430 2.20 4.78 -8.49
N LEU A 431 1.45 3.77 -8.04
CA LEU A 431 0.00 3.81 -8.05
C LEU A 431 -0.59 4.53 -6.84
N TYR A 432 -0.10 4.29 -5.63
CA TYR A 432 -0.81 4.70 -4.42
C TYR A 432 -0.15 5.87 -3.67
N PHE A 433 1.17 6.03 -3.76
CA PHE A 433 1.87 7.08 -3.02
C PHE A 433 1.52 8.50 -3.49
N PRO A 434 1.25 8.78 -4.78
CA PRO A 434 0.90 10.14 -5.22
C PRO A 434 -0.30 10.74 -4.49
N PHE A 435 -1.20 9.90 -3.95
CA PHE A 435 -2.35 10.37 -3.18
C PHE A 435 -2.01 10.90 -1.78
N ILE A 436 -0.87 10.52 -1.20
CA ILE A 436 -0.42 11.03 0.11
C ILE A 436 -0.19 12.55 0.04
N PRO A 437 0.70 13.08 -0.83
CA PRO A 437 0.86 14.52 -0.96
C PRO A 437 -0.36 15.19 -1.60
N TYR A 438 -1.07 14.52 -2.51
CA TYR A 438 -2.30 15.05 -3.12
C TYR A 438 -3.34 15.42 -2.06
N PHE A 439 -3.64 14.51 -1.13
CA PHE A 439 -4.63 14.77 -0.08
C PHE A 439 -4.17 15.81 0.94
N ILE A 440 -2.86 15.92 1.21
CA ILE A 440 -2.32 17.00 2.06
C ILE A 440 -2.58 18.38 1.44
N ILE A 441 -2.38 18.52 0.12
CA ILE A 441 -2.65 19.79 -0.58
C ILE A 441 -4.16 20.04 -0.66
N PHE A 442 -4.95 19.02 -1.02
CA PHE A 442 -6.41 19.10 -1.05
C PHE A 442 -6.99 19.53 0.30
N GLU A 443 -6.57 18.90 1.40
CA GLU A 443 -7.00 19.25 2.76
C GLU A 443 -6.70 20.71 3.08
N ASN A 444 -5.49 21.19 2.74
CA ASN A 444 -5.11 22.57 2.96
C ASN A 444 -5.96 23.56 2.13
N LEU A 445 -6.30 23.21 0.89
CA LEU A 445 -7.23 24.00 0.08
C LEU A 445 -8.62 24.05 0.72
N VAL A 446 -9.21 22.91 1.08
CA VAL A 446 -10.56 22.89 1.66
C VAL A 446 -10.60 23.61 3.00
N GLN A 447 -9.72 23.28 3.94
CA GLN A 447 -9.78 23.80 5.31
C GLN A 447 -9.24 25.23 5.48
N ARG A 448 -8.29 25.65 4.63
CA ARG A 448 -7.52 26.89 4.86
C ARG A 448 -7.51 27.85 3.67
N HIS A 449 -8.30 27.64 2.61
CA HIS A 449 -8.34 28.53 1.44
C HIS A 449 -8.56 30.01 1.79
N ALA A 450 -9.39 30.32 2.79
CA ALA A 450 -9.66 31.70 3.21
C ALA A 450 -8.41 32.46 3.71
N LEU A 451 -7.35 31.75 4.09
CA LEU A 451 -6.07 32.31 4.55
C LEU A 451 -4.98 32.30 3.46
N LEU A 452 -5.26 31.72 2.28
CA LEU A 452 -4.31 31.59 1.18
C LEU A 452 -4.41 32.74 0.18
N SER A 453 -3.30 33.09 -0.47
CA SER A 453 -3.31 34.03 -1.58
C SER A 453 -3.91 33.38 -2.84
N LYS A 454 -4.54 34.18 -3.73
CA LYS A 454 -5.07 33.66 -5.01
C LYS A 454 -3.99 32.96 -5.85
N VAL A 455 -2.74 33.42 -5.77
CA VAL A 455 -1.59 32.80 -6.45
C VAL A 455 -1.29 31.42 -5.88
N THR A 456 -1.29 31.28 -4.55
CA THR A 456 -1.04 29.99 -3.87
C THR A 456 -2.15 28.98 -4.17
N ILE A 457 -3.41 29.43 -4.17
CA ILE A 457 -4.55 28.58 -4.54
C ILE A 457 -4.37 28.07 -5.97
N GLN A 458 -4.05 28.94 -6.93
CA GLN A 458 -3.82 28.57 -8.31
C GLN A 458 -2.68 27.55 -8.47
N GLN A 459 -1.56 27.77 -7.78
CA GLN A 459 -0.42 26.84 -7.77
C GLN A 459 -0.80 25.46 -7.21
N ASP A 460 -1.54 25.42 -6.10
CA ASP A 460 -1.96 24.16 -5.49
C ASP A 460 -2.96 23.41 -6.39
N LEU A 461 -3.87 24.11 -7.07
CA LEU A 461 -4.77 23.52 -8.07
C LEU A 461 -4.01 22.97 -9.30
N GLU A 462 -2.95 23.64 -9.75
CA GLU A 462 -2.08 23.15 -10.83
C GLU A 462 -1.32 21.88 -10.42
N LEU A 463 -0.89 21.78 -9.17
CA LEU A 463 -0.28 20.56 -8.63
C LEU A 463 -1.29 19.41 -8.57
N LEU A 464 -2.50 19.64 -8.07
CA LEU A 464 -3.55 18.61 -8.12
C LEU A 464 -3.84 18.16 -9.58
N SER A 465 -3.85 19.09 -10.54
CA SER A 465 -3.98 18.78 -11.98
C SER A 465 -2.77 18.00 -12.55
N THR A 466 -1.58 18.20 -12.00
CA THR A 466 -0.37 17.44 -12.38
C THR A 466 -0.55 15.96 -12.02
N THR A 467 -1.19 15.66 -10.89
CA THR A 467 -1.47 14.27 -10.47
C THR A 467 -2.46 13.57 -11.42
N VAL A 468 -3.48 14.29 -11.91
CA VAL A 468 -4.38 13.78 -12.96
C VAL A 468 -3.61 13.43 -14.23
N SER A 469 -2.77 14.37 -14.69
CA SER A 469 -1.95 14.18 -15.90
C SER A 469 -0.93 13.03 -15.75
N TYR A 470 -0.41 12.84 -14.54
CA TYR A 470 0.46 11.71 -14.20
C TYR A 470 -0.25 10.37 -14.42
N TYR A 471 -1.44 10.17 -13.83
CA TYR A 471 -2.18 8.92 -14.02
C TYR A 471 -2.60 8.69 -15.47
N SER A 472 -2.99 9.75 -16.20
CA SER A 472 -3.25 9.68 -17.63
C SER A 472 -2.04 9.17 -18.44
N SER A 473 -0.84 9.59 -18.03
CA SER A 473 0.41 9.12 -18.64
C SER A 473 0.72 7.68 -18.24
N MET A 474 0.53 7.32 -16.98
CA MET A 474 0.73 5.96 -16.45
C MET A 474 -0.21 4.92 -17.07
N THR A 475 -1.45 5.30 -17.41
CA THR A 475 -2.41 4.44 -18.14
C THR A 475 -1.83 3.94 -19.47
N ARG A 476 -0.94 4.70 -20.12
CA ARG A 476 -0.28 4.29 -21.36
C ARG A 476 1.00 3.48 -21.14
N GLN A 477 1.50 3.46 -19.90
CA GLN A 477 2.73 2.76 -19.52
C GLN A 477 2.46 1.37 -18.95
N MET A 478 1.28 1.16 -18.37
CA MET A 478 0.86 -0.11 -17.76
C MET A 478 -0.02 -0.89 -18.72
N GLN A 479 0.16 -2.22 -18.78
CA GLN A 479 -0.68 -3.07 -19.63
C GLN A 479 -1.94 -3.52 -18.88
N MET A 480 -1.76 -4.24 -17.78
CA MET A 480 -2.86 -4.82 -17.01
C MET A 480 -3.45 -3.82 -16.02
N LEU A 481 -2.65 -2.87 -15.56
CA LEU A 481 -3.09 -1.85 -14.61
C LEU A 481 -3.62 -0.58 -15.27
N ALA A 482 -3.70 -0.51 -16.60
CA ALA A 482 -4.32 0.63 -17.30
C ALA A 482 -5.74 0.97 -16.78
N PRO A 483 -6.65 -0.01 -16.55
CA PRO A 483 -7.96 0.28 -15.96
C PRO A 483 -7.86 0.81 -14.52
N LEU A 484 -6.87 0.37 -13.74
CA LEU A 484 -6.61 0.91 -12.41
C LEU A 484 -6.10 2.35 -12.48
N CYS A 485 -5.12 2.64 -13.35
CA CYS A 485 -4.63 4.00 -13.56
C CYS A 485 -5.73 4.95 -14.00
N ALA A 486 -6.62 4.53 -14.92
CA ALA A 486 -7.77 5.33 -15.34
C ALA A 486 -8.76 5.61 -14.19
N ARG A 487 -8.99 4.62 -13.31
CA ARG A 487 -9.80 4.84 -12.09
C ARG A 487 -9.14 5.85 -11.14
N LEU A 488 -7.83 5.75 -10.92
CA LEU A 488 -7.07 6.68 -10.08
C LEU A 488 -7.05 8.10 -10.69
N GLU A 489 -6.92 8.22 -12.01
CA GLU A 489 -7.07 9.48 -12.76
C GLU A 489 -8.45 10.11 -12.53
N ASN A 490 -9.52 9.30 -12.62
CA ASN A 490 -10.88 9.76 -12.36
C ASN A 490 -11.06 10.25 -10.92
N ILE A 491 -10.56 9.50 -9.93
CA ILE A 491 -10.61 9.90 -8.52
C ILE A 491 -9.90 11.25 -8.32
N ALA A 492 -8.68 11.39 -8.83
CA ALA A 492 -7.94 12.65 -8.75
C ALA A 492 -8.66 13.80 -9.48
N THR A 493 -9.42 13.51 -10.53
CA THR A 493 -10.22 14.51 -11.26
C THR A 493 -11.41 14.99 -10.44
N VAL A 494 -12.13 14.07 -9.77
CA VAL A 494 -13.26 14.40 -8.90
C VAL A 494 -12.80 15.30 -7.75
N PHE A 495 -11.74 14.92 -7.04
CA PHE A 495 -11.22 15.75 -5.93
C PHE A 495 -10.68 17.10 -6.39
N LEU A 496 -10.08 17.17 -7.59
CA LEU A 496 -9.67 18.45 -8.17
C LEU A 496 -10.88 19.35 -8.45
N HIS A 497 -11.98 18.78 -8.95
CA HIS A 497 -13.21 19.53 -9.18
C HIS A 497 -13.82 20.04 -7.87
N LEU A 498 -13.87 19.20 -6.84
CA LEU A 498 -14.31 19.59 -5.49
C LEU A 498 -13.47 20.74 -4.92
N ALA A 499 -12.14 20.67 -5.07
CA ALA A 499 -11.25 21.74 -4.63
C ALA A 499 -11.56 23.06 -5.34
N LYS A 500 -11.78 23.03 -6.66
CA LYS A 500 -12.15 24.22 -7.45
C LYS A 500 -13.46 24.83 -6.99
N LEU A 501 -14.51 24.02 -6.85
CA LEU A 501 -15.82 24.48 -6.37
C LEU A 501 -15.71 25.16 -5.01
N HIS A 502 -14.94 24.58 -4.09
CA HIS A 502 -14.76 25.13 -2.75
C HIS A 502 -13.95 26.44 -2.74
N THR A 503 -12.97 26.58 -3.63
CA THR A 503 -12.19 27.82 -3.76
C THR A 503 -12.94 28.93 -4.48
N ASP A 504 -13.86 28.58 -5.39
CA ASP A 504 -14.66 29.53 -6.18
C ASP A 504 -15.89 30.04 -5.41
N CYS A 505 -16.49 29.23 -4.55
CA CYS A 505 -17.70 29.59 -3.79
C CYS A 505 -17.45 30.65 -2.69
N SER A 506 -16.20 30.85 -2.29
CA SER A 506 -15.82 31.75 -1.20
C SER A 506 -15.42 33.17 -1.62
N ASP A 507 -15.62 33.60 -2.88
CA ASP A 507 -15.38 34.99 -3.32
C ASP A 507 -16.53 35.90 -2.81
N PRO A 508 -16.38 36.71 -1.74
CA PRO A 508 -17.50 37.45 -1.13
C PRO A 508 -17.79 38.78 -1.85
N LEU A 509 -17.37 38.96 -3.11
CA LEU A 509 -17.30 40.27 -3.76
C LEU A 509 -17.92 40.36 -5.15
N SER A 510 -18.66 39.35 -5.60
CA SER A 510 -19.40 39.37 -6.87
C SER A 510 -20.93 39.35 -6.69
N SER A 511 -21.44 39.97 -5.62
CA SER A 511 -22.86 40.35 -5.54
C SER A 511 -23.03 41.70 -4.84
N THR A 512 -22.78 42.79 -5.57
CA THR A 512 -23.62 44.00 -5.51
C THR A 512 -23.14 45.03 -6.54
N GLN A 513 -23.83 45.11 -7.67
CA GLN A 513 -23.97 46.37 -8.39
C GLN A 513 -25.47 46.57 -8.65
N PRO A 514 -26.09 47.63 -8.08
CA PRO A 514 -27.50 47.90 -8.34
C PRO A 514 -27.67 48.45 -9.77
N PRO A 515 -28.72 48.05 -10.52
CA PRO A 515 -29.02 48.67 -11.81
C PRO A 515 -29.44 50.13 -11.63
N ALA A 516 -28.99 51.00 -12.53
CA ALA A 516 -29.38 52.41 -12.60
C ALA A 516 -30.90 52.58 -12.86
N PRO A 517 -31.51 53.71 -12.43
CA PRO A 517 -32.96 53.88 -12.46
C PRO A 517 -33.47 54.32 -13.85
N GLU A 518 -34.43 53.58 -14.41
CA GLU A 518 -35.31 54.07 -15.49
C GLU A 518 -36.63 54.62 -14.91
N PRO A 519 -37.29 55.60 -15.57
CA PRO A 519 -38.42 56.31 -14.99
C PRO A 519 -39.74 55.55 -15.17
N LEU A 520 -40.41 55.35 -14.03
CA LEU A 520 -41.88 55.37 -13.81
C LEU A 520 -42.80 54.85 -14.94
N GLN A 521 -43.39 53.68 -14.70
CA GLN A 521 -44.83 53.46 -14.94
C GLN A 521 -45.41 52.35 -14.02
N SER A 522 -46.48 52.72 -13.30
CA SER A 522 -47.48 51.96 -12.52
C SER A 522 -47.62 50.44 -12.82
N ARG A 523 -47.93 49.51 -11.90
CA ARG A 523 -48.99 49.49 -10.85
C ARG A 523 -48.94 48.14 -10.07
N SER A 524 -49.43 48.16 -8.81
CA SER A 524 -49.96 47.07 -7.97
C SER A 524 -49.08 45.91 -7.43
N SER A 525 -48.74 46.03 -6.14
CA SER A 525 -49.09 45.13 -5.02
C SER A 525 -48.98 43.60 -5.17
N GLN A 526 -48.02 42.99 -4.49
CA GLN A 526 -48.28 42.11 -3.32
C GLN A 526 -46.98 41.75 -2.59
N SER A 527 -47.07 41.78 -1.27
CA SER A 527 -46.00 41.52 -0.30
C SER A 527 -45.95 40.03 0.02
N GLN A 528 -44.76 39.43 0.06
CA GLN A 528 -44.46 38.32 0.96
C GLN A 528 -42.98 38.33 1.33
N LYS A 529 -42.73 38.42 2.64
CA LYS A 529 -41.42 38.27 3.27
C LYS A 529 -41.03 36.79 3.26
N THR A 530 -39.80 36.49 2.86
CA THR A 530 -39.14 35.24 3.23
C THR A 530 -37.71 35.56 3.66
N SER A 531 -37.42 35.19 4.90
CA SER A 531 -36.13 35.28 5.58
C SER A 531 -35.07 34.44 4.89
N ILE A 532 -33.90 35.02 4.67
CA ILE A 532 -32.70 34.35 4.16
C ILE A 532 -32.11 33.53 5.31
N SER A 533 -32.10 32.20 5.18
CA SER A 533 -31.27 31.30 5.98
C SER A 533 -30.02 30.96 5.17
N ALA A 534 -28.85 31.00 5.81
CA ALA A 534 -27.58 30.58 5.21
C ALA A 534 -27.63 29.07 4.91
N ASN A 535 -27.34 28.69 3.67
CA ASN A 535 -27.30 27.29 3.25
C ASN A 535 -25.93 26.68 3.59
N SER A 536 -25.93 25.68 4.47
CA SER A 536 -24.90 24.65 4.56
C SER A 536 -25.05 23.69 3.38
N THR A 537 -24.03 23.57 2.54
CA THR A 537 -24.03 22.69 1.35
C THR A 537 -24.04 21.22 1.78
N SER A 538 -25.14 20.51 1.56
CA SER A 538 -25.25 19.06 1.83
C SER A 538 -24.57 18.23 0.73
N THR A 539 -24.11 17.01 1.05
CA THR A 539 -23.51 16.05 0.11
C THR A 539 -24.39 15.79 -1.13
N GLY A 540 -25.71 15.82 -0.98
CA GLY A 540 -26.65 15.70 -2.11
C GLY A 540 -26.64 16.87 -3.09
N SER A 541 -26.21 18.07 -2.66
CA SER A 541 -26.05 19.23 -3.55
C SER A 541 -24.88 19.06 -4.52
N LEU A 542 -23.80 18.42 -4.06
CA LEU A 542 -22.58 18.19 -4.85
C LEU A 542 -22.77 17.13 -5.94
N GLN A 543 -23.53 16.06 -5.66
CA GLN A 543 -23.92 15.07 -6.68
C GLN A 543 -24.78 15.69 -7.79
N THR A 544 -25.61 16.68 -7.46
CA THR A 544 -26.51 17.32 -8.42
C THR A 544 -25.77 18.32 -9.33
N GLU A 545 -24.72 18.98 -8.83
CA GLU A 545 -23.88 19.92 -9.60
C GLU A 545 -22.86 19.22 -10.50
N LEU A 546 -22.41 18.01 -10.15
CA LEU A 546 -21.45 17.22 -10.92
C LEU A 546 -22.00 16.62 -12.23
N GLY A 547 -23.30 16.74 -12.49
CA GLY A 547 -23.96 16.24 -13.70
C GLY A 547 -24.01 14.71 -13.76
N GLY A 548 -25.17 14.14 -14.10
CA GLY A 548 -25.37 12.69 -14.24
C GLY A 548 -24.61 12.04 -15.42
N GLU A 549 -23.46 12.56 -15.83
CA GLU A 549 -22.62 11.98 -16.89
C GLU A 549 -21.61 10.95 -16.40
N CYS A 550 -21.58 10.65 -15.10
CA CYS A 550 -20.89 9.47 -14.58
C CYS A 550 -21.65 8.88 -13.38
N ASP A 551 -21.79 7.56 -13.40
CA ASP A 551 -22.41 6.74 -12.37
C ASP A 551 -21.52 6.72 -11.10
N PHE A 552 -21.57 7.78 -10.28
CA PHE A 552 -20.67 7.97 -9.14
C PHE A 552 -21.42 8.23 -7.82
N ASP A 553 -21.14 7.40 -6.81
CA ASP A 553 -21.53 7.65 -5.42
C ASP A 553 -20.40 8.34 -4.65
N LEU A 554 -20.40 9.68 -4.67
CA LEU A 554 -19.44 10.52 -3.96
C LEU A 554 -19.38 10.22 -2.45
N GLU A 555 -20.50 9.91 -1.80
CA GLU A 555 -20.54 9.60 -0.35
C GLU A 555 -19.67 8.37 -0.04
N GLN A 556 -19.60 7.44 -0.99
CA GLN A 556 -18.82 6.22 -0.86
C GLN A 556 -17.31 6.47 -0.85
N TYR A 557 -16.81 7.47 -1.58
CA TYR A 557 -15.37 7.79 -1.58
C TYR A 557 -14.93 8.52 -0.32
N LEU A 558 -15.80 9.37 0.20
CA LEU A 558 -15.54 10.15 1.40
C LEU A 558 -15.38 9.25 2.63
N GLN A 559 -16.01 8.07 2.65
CA GLN A 559 -15.88 7.10 3.75
C GLN A 559 -14.47 6.50 3.89
N TRP A 560 -13.66 6.53 2.83
CA TRP A 560 -12.30 5.95 2.82
C TRP A 560 -11.21 6.98 3.12
N LEU A 561 -11.59 8.27 3.17
CA LEU A 561 -10.72 9.33 3.65
C LEU A 561 -10.58 9.22 5.19
N PRO A 562 -9.44 9.64 5.74
CA PRO A 562 -9.32 9.83 7.19
C PRO A 562 -10.43 10.74 7.73
N PRO A 563 -10.98 10.46 8.92
CA PRO A 563 -12.11 11.21 9.49
C PRO A 563 -11.83 12.70 9.71
N ASP A 564 -10.55 13.09 9.73
CA ASP A 564 -10.12 14.49 9.89
C ASP A 564 -10.22 15.31 8.58
N VAL A 565 -10.44 14.67 7.42
CA VAL A 565 -10.41 15.33 6.11
C VAL A 565 -11.68 16.15 5.84
N ILE A 566 -12.80 15.82 6.48
CA ILE A 566 -14.09 16.52 6.33
C ILE A 566 -14.69 16.75 7.73
N PRO A 567 -15.05 17.99 8.11
CA PRO A 567 -15.64 18.26 9.42
C PRO A 567 -16.98 17.54 9.59
N PRO A 568 -17.31 17.02 10.79
CA PRO A 568 -18.60 16.42 11.06
C PRO A 568 -19.73 17.46 10.92
N GLN A 569 -20.86 17.04 10.33
CA GLN A 569 -22.06 17.86 10.23
C GLN A 569 -22.60 18.13 11.64
N ASP A 570 -22.67 19.41 12.03
CA ASP A 570 -23.37 19.84 13.25
C ASP A 570 -24.86 19.48 13.12
N THR A 571 -25.27 18.40 13.78
CA THR A 571 -26.69 18.07 13.96
C THR A 571 -27.24 19.01 15.02
N GLN A 572 -27.74 20.17 14.60
CA GLN A 572 -28.48 21.08 15.47
C GLN A 572 -29.76 20.39 15.95
N SER A 573 -29.77 20.04 17.23
CA SER A 573 -30.94 19.69 18.03
C SER A 573 -32.02 20.77 17.86
N THR A 574 -33.15 20.42 17.27
CA THR A 574 -34.30 21.31 17.16
C THR A 574 -35.11 21.22 18.45
N ASP A 575 -35.25 22.36 19.12
CA ASP A 575 -36.12 22.58 20.27
C ASP A 575 -37.58 22.22 19.96
N ILE A 576 -38.24 21.52 20.89
CA ILE A 576 -39.69 21.39 20.97
C ILE A 576 -40.16 22.15 22.23
N PRO A 577 -41.20 22.99 22.15
CA PRO A 577 -41.68 23.78 23.30
C PRO A 577 -42.53 22.94 24.27
N ASP A 578 -42.39 23.28 25.56
CA ASP A 578 -43.17 22.80 26.69
C ASP A 578 -44.68 23.11 26.57
N GLU A 579 -45.55 22.14 26.91
CA GLU A 579 -46.63 22.35 27.89
C GLU A 579 -47.23 21.03 28.43
N ASP A 580 -47.10 20.89 29.76
CA ASP A 580 -48.01 20.35 30.79
C ASP A 580 -48.44 18.86 30.91
N SER A 581 -47.79 18.22 31.89
CA SER A 581 -48.38 17.58 33.10
C SER A 581 -49.37 16.38 33.05
N ASN A 582 -48.90 15.28 33.66
CA ASN A 582 -49.60 14.22 34.42
C ASN A 582 -50.35 13.10 33.67
N GLN A 583 -49.75 11.89 33.59
CA GLN A 583 -50.16 10.70 34.39
C GLN A 583 -49.36 9.43 34.06
N ARG A 584 -49.16 8.63 35.11
CA ARG A 584 -48.43 7.36 35.20
C ARG A 584 -49.02 6.25 34.31
N VAL A 585 -48.16 5.32 33.87
CA VAL A 585 -48.19 3.85 34.15
C VAL A 585 -47.61 3.01 32.98
N LEU A 586 -46.50 2.32 33.27
CA LEU A 586 -45.99 1.00 32.82
C LEU A 586 -46.08 0.56 31.34
N GLY A 587 -44.90 0.31 30.73
CA GLY A 587 -44.72 -0.77 29.76
C GLY A 587 -43.68 -0.52 28.66
N ALA A 588 -42.66 -1.39 28.60
CA ALA A 588 -41.66 -1.59 27.53
C ALA A 588 -40.48 -0.60 27.45
N GLU A 589 -39.33 -1.00 28.01
CA GLU A 589 -38.03 -0.46 27.62
C GLU A 589 -37.66 -0.99 26.23
N VAL A 590 -37.78 -0.11 25.23
CA VAL A 590 -37.07 -0.21 23.96
C VAL A 590 -35.64 0.25 24.24
N VAL A 591 -34.69 -0.67 24.19
CA VAL A 591 -33.26 -0.36 24.26
C VAL A 591 -32.87 0.33 22.94
N GLU A 592 -32.42 1.57 23.03
CA GLU A 592 -31.70 2.28 21.95
C GLU A 592 -30.55 1.41 21.42
N PRO A 593 -30.36 1.28 20.11
CA PRO A 593 -29.17 0.62 19.59
C PRO A 593 -27.97 1.52 19.87
N LEU A 594 -27.14 1.10 20.82
CA LEU A 594 -25.77 1.57 21.01
C LEU A 594 -25.08 1.67 19.65
N GLN A 595 -24.64 2.88 19.32
CA GLN A 595 -23.79 3.20 18.19
C GLN A 595 -22.70 2.13 18.05
N ALA A 596 -22.66 1.48 16.90
CA ALA A 596 -21.61 0.56 16.57
C ALA A 596 -20.28 1.31 16.58
N GLU A 597 -19.39 0.97 17.51
CA GLU A 597 -17.98 1.37 17.39
C GLU A 597 -17.47 0.93 16.01
N PRO A 598 -16.72 1.79 15.28
CA PRO A 598 -16.19 1.41 13.99
C PRO A 598 -15.29 0.19 14.16
N ARG A 599 -15.56 -0.86 13.39
CA ARG A 599 -14.70 -2.04 13.27
C ARG A 599 -13.35 -1.64 12.67
N GLY A 600 -12.46 -1.10 13.48
CA GLY A 600 -11.10 -0.75 13.10
C GLY A 600 -10.11 -1.36 14.08
N THR A 601 -9.46 -2.45 13.72
CA THR A 601 -8.15 -2.79 14.30
C THR A 601 -7.28 -1.55 14.24
N LYS A 602 -6.84 -1.02 15.40
CA LYS A 602 -5.99 0.17 15.49
C LYS A 602 -4.82 0.03 14.52
N ARG A 603 -4.83 0.84 13.46
CA ARG A 603 -3.82 0.81 12.39
C ARG A 603 -2.56 1.52 12.90
N PRO A 604 -1.36 1.03 12.57
CA PRO A 604 -0.11 1.74 12.80
C PRO A 604 -0.12 3.20 12.29
N PHE A 605 -0.91 3.46 11.24
CA PHE A 605 -1.19 4.79 10.72
C PHE A 605 -2.71 4.93 10.51
N ASP A 606 -3.41 5.57 11.45
CA ASP A 606 -4.86 5.82 11.35
C ASP A 606 -5.24 6.84 10.26
N VAL A 607 -4.25 7.34 9.50
CA VAL A 607 -4.37 8.55 8.67
C VAL A 607 -3.78 8.38 7.27
N MET A 608 -3.78 7.15 6.78
CA MET A 608 -3.54 6.88 5.37
C MET A 608 -4.83 6.41 4.75
N PHE A 609 -5.01 6.77 3.47
CA PHE A 609 -6.14 6.28 2.69
C PHE A 609 -6.24 4.76 2.82
N ASP A 610 -7.44 4.26 3.07
CA ASP A 610 -7.65 2.84 3.28
C ASP A 610 -7.64 2.07 1.97
N TRP A 611 -6.45 1.89 1.40
CA TRP A 611 -6.25 1.12 0.19
C TRP A 611 -6.75 -0.33 0.32
N PHE A 612 -6.87 -0.87 1.54
CA PHE A 612 -7.33 -2.25 1.77
C PHE A 612 -8.84 -2.35 1.64
N ALA A 613 -9.60 -1.45 2.26
CA ALA A 613 -11.05 -1.41 2.09
C ALA A 613 -11.43 -1.04 0.65
N TRP A 614 -10.67 -0.15 0.02
CA TRP A 614 -10.84 0.23 -1.38
C TRP A 614 -10.61 -0.98 -2.32
N ASP A 615 -9.51 -1.71 -2.11
CA ASP A 615 -9.16 -2.89 -2.90
C ASP A 615 -10.17 -4.05 -2.72
N VAL A 616 -10.72 -4.26 -1.50
CA VAL A 616 -11.77 -5.26 -1.30
C VAL A 616 -13.05 -4.89 -2.06
N TYR A 617 -13.43 -3.62 -2.05
CA TYR A 617 -14.66 -3.17 -2.71
C TYR A 617 -14.57 -3.22 -4.25
N TYR A 618 -13.42 -2.84 -4.82
CA TYR A 618 -13.23 -2.78 -6.28
C TYR A 618 -12.47 -3.98 -6.87
N GLY A 619 -11.84 -4.81 -6.05
CA GLY A 619 -11.13 -6.03 -6.46
C GLY A 619 -12.10 -7.13 -6.90
N GLU A 620 -13.30 -7.18 -6.31
CA GLU A 620 -14.37 -8.12 -6.70
C GLU A 620 -14.97 -7.78 -8.08
N GLN A 621 -14.97 -6.50 -8.48
CA GLN A 621 -15.45 -6.08 -9.82
C GLN A 621 -14.48 -6.44 -10.96
N ASN A 622 -13.22 -6.76 -10.65
CA ASN A 622 -12.22 -7.20 -11.63
C ASN A 622 -12.28 -8.71 -11.93
N ILE A 623 -13.18 -9.47 -11.31
CA ILE A 623 -13.36 -10.91 -11.56
C ILE A 623 -14.41 -11.17 -12.66
N GLU A 624 -15.18 -10.15 -13.06
CA GLU A 624 -16.17 -10.25 -14.15
C GLU A 624 -15.75 -9.53 -15.42
N ILE A 625 -14.56 -9.81 -15.95
CA ILE A 625 -14.30 -9.65 -17.39
C ILE A 625 -13.57 -10.91 -17.84
N GLY A 626 -14.35 -11.82 -18.45
CA GLY A 626 -13.95 -13.15 -18.88
C GLY A 626 -12.99 -13.20 -20.07
#